data_AF-A0AAP0W3Q4-F1
#
_entry.id   AF-A0AAP0W3Q4-F1
#
_cell.length_a   1.000
_cell.length_b   1.000
_cell.length_c   1.000
_cell.angle_alpha   90.00
_cell.angle_beta   90.00
_cell.angle_gamma   90.00
#
_symmetry.space_group_name_H-M   'P 1'
#
loop_
_entity.id
_entity.type
_entity.pdbx_description
1 polymer ?
#
loop_
_entity_poly.entity_id
_entity_poly.type
_entity_poly.pdbx_seq_one_letter_code
_entity_poly.pdbx_strand_id
1 'polypeptide(L)'
;MSDDFSDKYFPIGISAPLTTEFDPSTGELIVGCLQQHPSVPGGIQMKLFFDAKATEQLLSSLLTLQKEFGELVEAKANKRFLQ
;
A
#
# COMPACT_ATOMS: atom_id res chain seq x y z
N MET A 1 -26.83 18.21 -8.03
CA MET A 1 -25.80 17.92 -9.04
C MET A 1 -24.83 16.96 -8.40
N SER A 2 -24.64 15.76 -8.95
CA SER A 2 -23.56 14.87 -8.51
C SER A 2 -22.28 15.37 -9.15
N ASP A 3 -21.32 15.80 -8.35
CA ASP A 3 -20.00 16.15 -8.87
C ASP A 3 -19.37 14.89 -9.49
N ASP A 4 -18.88 15.00 -10.73
CA ASP A 4 -18.05 13.97 -11.35
C ASP A 4 -16.64 14.03 -10.72
N PHE A 5 -16.18 12.92 -10.18
CA PHE A 5 -14.90 12.77 -9.51
C PHE A 5 -13.91 11.91 -10.30
N SER A 6 -14.25 11.52 -11.54
CA SER A 6 -13.41 10.65 -12.37
C SER A 6 -11.99 11.17 -12.60
N ASP A 7 -11.81 12.49 -12.61
CA ASP A 7 -10.50 13.14 -12.78
C ASP A 7 -9.84 13.57 -11.45
N LYS A 8 -10.48 13.31 -10.29
CA LYS A 8 -9.96 13.74 -8.98
C LYS A 8 -9.16 12.63 -8.32
N TYR A 9 -7.93 12.95 -7.92
CA TYR A 9 -7.04 12.04 -7.21
C TYR A 9 -7.12 12.28 -5.70
N PHE A 10 -7.33 11.20 -4.93
CA PHE A 10 -7.34 11.23 -3.47
C PHE A 10 -6.18 10.40 -2.93
N PRO A 11 -5.01 11.02 -2.67
CA PRO A 11 -3.85 10.29 -2.17
C PRO A 11 -4.11 9.77 -0.76
N ILE A 12 -3.85 8.47 -0.57
CA ILE A 12 -3.76 7.86 0.76
C ILE A 12 -2.28 7.60 1.02
N GLY A 13 -1.66 8.49 1.81
CA GLY A 13 -0.26 8.35 2.18
C GLY A 13 -0.09 7.27 3.26
N ILE A 14 0.69 6.23 2.97
CA ILE A 14 1.04 5.19 3.94
C ILE A 14 2.51 5.36 4.34
N SER A 15 2.74 5.52 5.64
CA SER A 15 4.08 5.68 6.22
C SER A 15 4.40 4.68 7.34
N ALA A 16 3.50 3.74 7.59
CA ALA A 16 3.67 2.66 8.56
C ALA A 16 4.05 1.35 7.85
N PRO A 17 4.74 0.43 8.55
CA PRO A 17 5.01 -0.91 8.03
C PRO A 17 3.73 -1.61 7.57
N LEU A 18 3.83 -2.30 6.43
CA LEU A 18 2.72 -3.04 5.85
C LEU A 18 2.71 -4.49 6.35
N THR A 19 1.52 -5.04 6.54
CA THR A 19 1.25 -6.48 6.66
C THR A 19 0.54 -6.96 5.40
N THR A 20 0.72 -8.23 5.05
CA THR A 20 0.06 -8.85 3.89
C THR A 20 -0.57 -10.18 4.30
N GLU A 21 -1.78 -10.43 3.83
CA GLU A 21 -2.53 -11.67 4.04
C GLU A 21 -3.15 -12.09 2.71
N PHE A 22 -2.97 -13.35 2.31
CA PHE A 22 -3.46 -13.88 1.04
C PHE A 22 -4.38 -15.08 1.31
N ASP A 23 -5.59 -15.04 0.76
CA ASP A 23 -6.53 -16.16 0.81
C ASP A 23 -6.42 -16.99 -0.48
N PRO A 24 -5.88 -18.22 -0.43
CA PRO A 24 -5.72 -19.06 -1.61
C PRO A 24 -7.05 -19.59 -2.17
N SER A 25 -8.14 -19.56 -1.40
CA SER A 25 -9.45 -20.05 -1.84
C SER A 25 -10.19 -19.02 -2.71
N THR A 26 -9.95 -17.73 -2.47
CA THR A 26 -10.57 -16.62 -3.22
C THR A 26 -9.61 -15.91 -4.15
N GLY A 27 -8.30 -16.03 -3.91
CA GLY A 27 -7.26 -15.26 -4.60
C GLY A 27 -7.13 -13.81 -4.11
N GLU A 28 -7.80 -13.46 -3.01
CA GLU A 28 -7.78 -12.11 -2.45
C GLU A 28 -6.47 -11.82 -1.70
N LEU A 29 -5.98 -10.59 -1.85
CA LEU A 29 -4.86 -10.05 -1.08
C LEU A 29 -5.35 -8.90 -0.21
N ILE A 30 -4.99 -8.93 1.06
CA ILE A 30 -5.23 -7.86 2.01
C ILE A 30 -3.88 -7.25 2.38
N VAL A 31 -3.74 -5.94 2.17
CA VAL A 31 -2.58 -5.16 2.61
C VAL A 31 -3.01 -4.24 3.73
N GLY A 32 -2.43 -4.41 4.92
CA GLY A 32 -2.81 -3.65 6.12
C GLY A 32 -1.67 -2.84 6.70
N CYS A 33 -2.00 -1.82 7.50
CA CYS A 33 -1.05 -1.15 8.38
C CYS A 33 -1.76 -0.47 9.56
N LEU A 34 -1.02 -0.25 10.65
CA LEU A 34 -1.47 0.58 11.78
C LEU A 34 -0.84 1.96 11.65
N GLN A 35 -1.61 2.93 11.16
CA GLN A 35 -1.12 4.28 10.93
C GLN A 35 -1.35 5.17 12.15
N GLN A 36 -0.28 5.75 12.69
CA GLN A 36 -0.42 6.70 13.80
C GLN A 36 -1.15 7.95 13.32
N HIS A 37 -2.14 8.39 14.10
CA HIS A 37 -2.91 9.60 13.81
C HIS A 37 -2.94 10.47 15.07
N PRO A 38 -2.63 11.78 14.97
CA PRO A 38 -2.52 12.67 16.15
C PRO A 38 -3.78 12.68 17.04
N SER A 39 -4.95 12.46 16.45
CA SER A 39 -6.25 12.50 17.14
C SER A 39 -6.82 11.13 17.50
N VAL A 40 -6.15 10.02 17.17
CA VAL A 40 -6.64 8.66 17.46
C VAL A 40 -5.59 7.93 18.30
N PRO A 41 -5.73 7.89 19.64
CA PRO A 41 -4.85 7.12 20.50
C PRO A 41 -4.81 5.65 20.08
N GLY A 42 -3.61 5.13 19.80
CA GLY A 42 -3.41 3.77 19.28
C GLY A 42 -3.34 3.67 17.75
N GLY A 43 -3.71 4.73 17.03
CA GLY A 43 -3.66 4.79 15.56
C GLY A 43 -4.92 4.25 14.86
N ILE A 44 -4.90 4.31 13.54
CA ILE A 44 -5.97 3.87 12.65
C ILE A 44 -5.50 2.61 11.93
N GLN A 45 -6.23 1.52 12.09
CA GLN A 45 -6.01 0.32 11.29
C GLN A 45 -6.54 0.57 9.89
N MET A 46 -5.64 0.59 8.91
CA MET A 46 -5.97 0.69 7.50
C MET A 46 -5.83 -0.68 6.84
N LYS A 47 -6.74 -1.01 5.93
CA LYS A 47 -6.71 -2.22 5.12
C LYS A 47 -7.12 -1.88 3.69
N LEU A 48 -6.34 -2.35 2.73
CA LEU A 48 -6.60 -2.34 1.31
C LEU A 48 -6.94 -3.76 0.89
N PHE A 49 -8.07 -3.93 0.21
CA PHE A 49 -8.57 -5.22 -0.26
C PHE A 49 -8.41 -5.27 -1.77
N PHE A 50 -7.73 -6.31 -2.24
CA PHE A 50 -7.54 -6.59 -3.65
C PHE A 50 -8.26 -7.88 -3.99
N ASP A 51 -9.20 -7.83 -4.92
CA ASP A 51 -9.79 -9.03 -5.49
C ASP A 51 -8.75 -9.86 -6.27
N ALA A 52 -9.13 -11.04 -6.76
CA ALA A 52 -8.22 -11.91 -7.49
C ALA A 52 -7.56 -11.24 -8.70
N LYS A 53 -8.31 -10.41 -9.45
CA LYS A 53 -7.80 -9.75 -10.66
C LYS A 53 -6.85 -8.61 -10.31
N ALA A 54 -7.19 -7.80 -9.31
CA ALA A 54 -6.34 -6.73 -8.81
C ALA A 54 -5.05 -7.31 -8.19
N THR A 55 -5.16 -8.45 -7.50
CA THR A 55 -4.03 -9.19 -6.94
C THR A 55 -3.09 -9.67 -8.04
N GLU A 56 -3.60 -10.33 -9.09
CA GLU A 56 -2.80 -10.77 -10.23
C GLU A 56 -2.06 -9.59 -10.88
N GLN A 57 -2.76 -8.48 -11.14
CA GLN A 57 -2.17 -7.29 -11.72
C GLN A 57 -1.07 -6.71 -10.83
N LEU A 58 -1.31 -6.61 -9.51
CA LEU A 58 -0.30 -6.15 -8.57
C LEU A 58 0.94 -7.04 -8.62
N LEU A 59 0.77 -8.36 -8.46
CA LEU A 59 1.88 -9.32 -8.43
C LEU A 59 2.70 -9.31 -9.73
N SER A 60 2.03 -9.20 -10.89
CA SER A 60 2.73 -9.12 -12.19
C SER A 60 3.60 -7.86 -12.31
N SER A 61 3.18 -6.75 -11.68
CA SER A 61 3.95 -5.49 -11.68
C SER A 61 5.11 -5.49 -10.68
N LEU A 62 5.00 -6.23 -9.56
CA LEU A 62 6.00 -6.20 -8.49
C LEU A 62 7.40 -6.63 -8.94
N LEU A 63 7.48 -7.64 -9.83
CA LEU A 63 8.78 -8.10 -10.35
C LEU A 63 9.51 -7.00 -11.12
N THR A 64 8.79 -6.29 -11.99
CA THR A 64 9.34 -5.16 -12.74
C THR A 64 9.72 -4.01 -11.82
N LEU A 65 8.84 -3.65 -10.88
CA LEU A 65 9.10 -2.58 -9.92
C LEU A 65 10.32 -2.87 -9.04
N GLN A 66 10.46 -4.10 -8.56
CA GLN A 66 11.60 -4.51 -7.75
C GLN A 66 12.90 -4.45 -8.55
N LYS A 67 12.88 -4.91 -9.80
CA LYS A 67 14.06 -4.90 -10.68
C LYS A 67 14.51 -3.48 -11.03
N GLU A 68 13.56 -2.59 -11.33
CA GLU A 68 13.88 -1.23 -11.80
C GLU A 68 14.15 -0.25 -10.67
N PHE A 69 13.46 -0.39 -9.53
CA PHE A 69 13.45 0.62 -8.47
C PHE A 69 13.83 0.09 -7.08
N GLY A 70 14.02 -1.22 -6.91
CA GLY A 70 14.27 -1.83 -5.60
C GLY A 70 15.44 -1.21 -4.85
N GLU A 71 16.62 -1.14 -5.49
CA GLU A 71 17.83 -0.55 -4.88
C GLU A 71 17.65 0.94 -4.55
N LEU A 72 16.96 1.69 -5.41
CA LEU A 72 16.70 3.11 -5.20
C LEU A 72 15.78 3.33 -4.00
N VAL A 73 14.70 2.54 -3.91
CA VAL A 73 13.75 2.60 -2.79
C VAL A 73 14.43 2.21 -1.49
N GLU A 74 15.20 1.12 -1.48
CA GLU A 74 15.94 0.66 -0.30
C GLU A 74 16.93 1.73 0.19
N ALA A 75 17.72 2.31 -0.72
CA ALA A 75 18.65 3.38 -0.37
C ALA A 75 17.93 4.61 0.24
N LYS A 76 16.72 4.94 -0.22
CA LYS A 76 15.93 6.05 0.32
C LYS A 76 15.28 5.72 1.66
N ALA A 77 14.79 4.49 1.83
CA ALA A 77 14.21 4.02 3.08
C ALA A 77 15.27 3.99 4.20
N ASN A 78 16.48 3.49 3.89
CA ASN A 78 17.56 3.34 4.86
C ASN A 78 18.28 4.66 5.18
N LYS A 79 18.33 5.64 4.24
CA LYS A 79 18.93 6.96 4.51
C LYS A 79 18.12 7.84 5.47
N ARG A 80 16.85 7.53 5.71
CA ARG A 80 16.05 8.20 6.76
C ARG A 80 16.44 7.80 8.19
N PHE A 81 17.27 6.78 8.38
CA PHE A 81 17.77 6.37 9.70
C PHE A 81 19.07 7.06 10.14
N LEU A 82 19.65 7.95 9.31
CA LEU A 82 20.90 8.66 9.61
C LEU A 82 20.73 10.19 9.73
N GLN A 83 19.52 10.68 9.99
CA GLN A 83 19.25 12.09 10.32
C GLN A 83 18.58 12.21 11.67
#